data_AF-A0A2T7NDL0-F1
#
_entry.id   AF-A0A2T7NDL0-F1
#
_cell.length_a   1.000
_cell.length_b   1.000
_cell.length_c   1.000
_cell.angle_alpha   90.00
_cell.angle_beta   90.00
_cell.angle_gamma   90.00
#
_symmetry.space_group_name_H-M   'P 1'
#
loop_
_entity.id
_entity.type
_entity.pdbx_description
1 polymer ?
#
loop_
_entity_poly.entity_id
_entity_poly.type
_entity_poly.pdbx_seq_one_letter_code
_entity_poly.pdbx_strand_id
1 'polypeptide(L)'
;MARKKNGSYKVSVATGVIGFMVGVLLANWCTTSLLTRCGLPDFCCPADLAAGDGSGQREEPEAEGQVESQTAKDRDSFVFVGIMTAKKFIDNRGLASHRTWASRINGKVMFFSSEGSISNYGVPVVALPGVDDSYPPQKKSFMMLKYMHDHFLDKYEWFVRADDDVFIKGDKLDQFLRSINSSQPRFIGQLEWASLRSWVC
;
A
#
# COMPACT_ATOMS: atom_id res chain seq x y z
N MET A 1 -0.40 -22.23 -58.94
CA MET A 1 -1.17 -21.12 -59.53
C MET A 1 -2.32 -20.79 -58.58
N ALA A 2 -2.24 -19.71 -57.80
CA ALA A 2 -3.35 -19.21 -56.99
C ALA A 2 -3.25 -17.69 -56.93
N ARG A 3 -4.13 -17.02 -57.68
CA ARG A 3 -4.14 -15.57 -57.91
C ARG A 3 -5.00 -14.92 -56.81
N LYS A 4 -4.38 -14.26 -55.83
CA LYS A 4 -5.08 -13.54 -54.77
C LYS A 4 -5.68 -12.26 -55.36
N LYS A 5 -7.02 -12.13 -55.35
CA LYS A 5 -7.74 -10.92 -55.77
C LYS A 5 -7.76 -9.93 -54.61
N ASN A 6 -7.26 -8.71 -54.82
CA ASN A 6 -7.41 -7.60 -53.90
C ASN A 6 -8.80 -6.96 -54.09
N GLY A 7 -9.66 -7.08 -53.09
CA GLY A 7 -10.94 -6.36 -53.02
C GLY A 7 -10.74 -5.02 -52.33
N SER A 8 -11.04 -3.92 -53.04
CA SER A 8 -10.95 -2.56 -52.52
C SER A 8 -12.27 -2.18 -51.85
N TYR A 9 -12.28 -2.08 -50.51
CA TYR A 9 -13.45 -1.62 -49.76
C TYR A 9 -13.48 -0.09 -49.77
N LYS A 10 -14.52 0.51 -50.36
CA LYS A 10 -14.77 1.95 -50.28
C LYS A 10 -15.73 2.23 -49.13
N VAL A 11 -15.22 2.80 -48.04
CA VAL A 11 -16.05 3.26 -46.91
C VAL A 11 -16.73 4.56 -47.33
N SER A 12 -18.07 4.58 -47.32
CA SER A 12 -18.85 5.77 -47.65
C SER A 12 -18.83 6.75 -46.48
N VAL A 13 -18.69 8.04 -46.78
CA VAL A 13 -18.63 9.14 -45.79
C VAL A 13 -19.88 9.13 -44.88
N ALA A 14 -21.03 8.73 -45.41
CA ALA A 14 -22.28 8.63 -44.65
C ALA A 14 -22.20 7.63 -43.47
N THR A 15 -21.45 6.53 -43.63
CA THR A 15 -21.30 5.52 -42.57
C THR A 15 -20.43 6.03 -41.42
N GLY A 16 -19.45 6.90 -41.72
CA GLY A 16 -18.62 7.57 -40.70
C GLY A 16 -19.39 8.60 -39.88
N VAL A 17 -20.27 9.38 -40.53
CA VAL A 17 -21.09 10.41 -39.85
C VAL A 17 -22.10 9.79 -38.90
N ILE A 18 -22.75 8.68 -39.29
CA ILE A 18 -23.70 7.98 -38.40
C ILE A 18 -22.97 7.41 -37.17
N GLY A 19 -21.79 6.82 -37.35
CA GLY A 19 -20.98 6.32 -36.24
C GLY A 19 -20.56 7.42 -35.27
N PHE A 20 -20.20 8.61 -35.79
CA PHE A 20 -19.85 9.76 -34.95
C PHE A 20 -21.07 10.29 -34.17
N MET A 21 -22.23 10.42 -34.82
CA MET A 21 -23.46 10.92 -34.16
C MET A 21 -23.94 9.97 -33.06
N VAL A 22 -23.89 8.65 -33.28
CA VAL A 22 -24.22 7.66 -32.24
C VAL A 22 -23.22 7.73 -31.08
N GLY A 23 -21.93 7.89 -31.37
CA GLY A 23 -20.89 8.03 -30.34
C GLY A 23 -21.06 9.26 -29.45
N VAL A 24 -21.39 10.42 -30.04
CA VAL A 24 -21.66 11.65 -29.27
C VAL A 24 -22.91 11.51 -28.41
N LEU A 25 -23.98 10.90 -28.92
CA LEU A 25 -25.21 10.68 -28.15
C LEU A 25 -25.00 9.73 -26.97
N LEU A 26 -24.24 8.65 -27.14
CA LEU A 26 -23.92 7.71 -26.05
C LEU A 26 -23.01 8.34 -25.00
N ALA A 27 -22.01 9.14 -25.41
CA ALA A 27 -21.16 9.87 -24.47
C ALA A 27 -21.97 10.88 -23.64
N ASN A 28 -22.88 11.61 -24.28
CA ASN A 28 -23.72 12.62 -23.61
C ASN A 28 -24.80 11.98 -22.72
N TRP A 29 -25.30 10.79 -23.08
CA TRP A 29 -26.16 9.99 -22.21
C TRP A 29 -25.40 9.45 -20.99
N CYS A 30 -24.15 9.03 -21.17
CA CYS A 30 -23.32 8.51 -20.09
C CYS A 30 -22.93 9.63 -19.08
N THR A 31 -22.60 10.83 -19.56
CA THR A 31 -22.31 11.97 -18.67
C THR A 31 -23.55 12.47 -17.93
N THR A 32 -24.71 12.51 -18.58
CA THR A 32 -25.97 12.91 -17.91
C THR A 32 -26.45 11.86 -16.90
N SER A 33 -26.32 10.56 -17.20
CA SER A 33 -26.71 9.50 -16.27
C SER A 33 -25.78 9.33 -15.06
N LEU A 34 -24.49 9.66 -15.18
CA LEU A 34 -23.55 9.70 -14.05
C LEU A 34 -23.67 10.98 -13.21
N LEU A 35 -23.98 12.14 -13.80
CA LEU A 35 -24.19 13.39 -13.06
C LEU A 35 -25.57 13.48 -12.37
N THR A 36 -26.54 12.63 -12.75
CA THR A 36 -27.87 12.58 -12.10
C THR A 36 -27.91 11.62 -10.89
N ARG A 37 -26.77 11.00 -10.51
CA ARG A 37 -26.67 10.16 -9.29
C ARG A 37 -25.83 10.74 -8.15
N CYS A 38 -25.34 11.96 -8.27
CA CYS A 38 -24.80 12.72 -7.14
C CYS A 38 -25.42 14.12 -7.14
N GLY A 39 -26.62 14.22 -6.56
CA GLY A 39 -27.34 15.47 -6.44
C GLY A 39 -28.59 15.31 -5.58
N LEU A 40 -28.42 15.19 -4.26
CA LEU A 40 -29.44 15.63 -3.33
C LEU A 40 -28.77 16.30 -2.12
N PRO A 41 -28.96 17.62 -1.92
CA PRO A 41 -28.69 18.27 -0.66
C PRO A 41 -29.84 18.00 0.32
N ASP A 42 -29.52 18.04 1.61
CA ASP A 42 -30.44 18.19 2.73
C ASP A 42 -31.47 17.06 2.96
N PHE A 43 -31.09 16.08 3.79
CA PHE A 43 -31.99 15.55 4.82
C PHE A 43 -31.17 14.79 5.87
N CYS A 44 -31.14 15.35 7.09
CA CYS A 44 -30.86 14.74 8.41
C CYS A 44 -29.99 15.66 9.31
N CYS A 45 -30.45 16.90 9.51
CA CYS A 45 -30.28 17.58 10.79
C CYS A 45 -31.68 17.65 11.43
N PRO A 46 -31.96 16.98 12.56
CA PRO A 46 -33.10 17.33 13.37
C PRO A 46 -32.82 18.69 14.02
N ALA A 47 -33.53 19.71 13.55
CA ALA A 47 -33.70 20.93 14.32
C ALA A 47 -34.77 20.66 15.39
N ASP A 48 -34.35 20.50 16.63
CA ASP A 48 -35.18 20.81 17.79
C ASP A 48 -34.60 22.06 18.46
N LEU A 49 -35.13 23.21 18.09
CA LEU A 49 -35.07 24.42 18.90
C LEU A 49 -36.42 24.56 19.60
N ALA A 50 -36.50 24.08 20.84
CA ALA A 50 -37.46 24.57 21.81
C ALA A 50 -36.69 25.31 22.91
N ALA A 51 -36.91 26.62 22.97
CA ALA A 51 -36.42 27.48 24.04
C ALA A 51 -37.13 27.14 25.36
N GLY A 52 -36.36 27.04 26.44
CA GLY A 52 -36.86 26.87 27.81
C GLY A 52 -35.75 27.16 28.81
N ASP A 53 -35.88 28.31 29.47
CA ASP A 53 -35.10 28.83 30.59
C ASP A 53 -35.15 27.91 31.83
N GLY A 54 -34.08 27.86 32.64
CA GLY A 54 -34.09 27.14 33.91
C GLY A 54 -32.73 26.61 34.40
N SER A 55 -32.17 27.31 35.37
CA SER A 55 -31.04 26.94 36.24
C SER A 55 -31.12 25.56 36.91
N GLY A 56 -29.98 24.87 37.09
CA GLY A 56 -29.76 23.97 38.23
C GLY A 56 -29.02 22.64 37.98
N GLN A 57 -27.82 22.55 38.57
CA GLN A 57 -27.16 21.38 39.19
C GLN A 57 -26.89 20.06 38.41
N ARG A 58 -25.58 19.84 38.19
CA ARG A 58 -24.75 18.63 38.42
C ARG A 58 -25.46 17.33 38.83
N GLU A 59 -25.26 16.26 38.05
CA GLU A 59 -24.91 14.91 38.52
C GLU A 59 -24.39 14.03 37.36
N GLU A 60 -23.39 13.21 37.65
CA GLU A 60 -22.81 12.20 36.77
C GLU A 60 -23.78 11.02 36.54
N PRO A 61 -23.52 10.24 35.48
CA PRO A 61 -23.22 8.85 35.78
C PRO A 61 -21.95 8.36 35.08
N GLU A 62 -21.07 7.86 35.94
CA GLU A 62 -20.02 6.89 35.74
C GLU A 62 -20.46 5.74 34.81
N ALA A 63 -19.79 5.62 33.67
CA ALA A 63 -19.79 4.41 32.85
C ALA A 63 -18.34 4.10 32.46
N GLU A 64 -17.60 3.55 33.43
CA GLU A 64 -16.37 2.84 33.15
C GLU A 64 -16.67 1.62 32.27
N GLY A 65 -16.01 1.51 31.12
CA GLY A 65 -16.16 0.32 30.28
C GLY A 65 -15.42 0.38 28.95
N GLN A 66 -14.17 -0.10 28.95
CA GLN A 66 -13.43 -0.67 27.81
C GLN A 66 -12.76 0.29 26.80
N VAL A 67 -11.57 0.82 27.15
CA VAL A 67 -10.57 1.33 26.18
C VAL A 67 -9.25 0.53 26.22
N GLU A 68 -9.12 -0.50 27.06
CA GLU A 68 -7.83 -1.18 27.27
C GLU A 68 -7.49 -2.28 26.26
N SER A 69 -8.40 -2.72 25.38
CA SER A 69 -8.13 -3.86 24.47
C SER A 69 -7.55 -3.46 23.10
N GLN A 70 -7.75 -2.22 22.65
CA GLN A 70 -7.33 -1.80 21.30
C GLN A 70 -5.86 -1.40 21.22
N THR A 71 -5.28 -0.86 22.31
CA THR A 71 -3.91 -0.33 22.31
C THR A 71 -2.82 -1.39 22.14
N ALA A 72 -3.06 -2.63 22.60
CA ALA A 72 -2.11 -3.73 22.43
C ALA A 72 -2.18 -4.38 21.03
N LYS A 73 -3.38 -4.44 20.45
CA LYS A 73 -3.60 -5.01 19.11
C LYS A 73 -3.17 -4.03 18.00
N ASP A 74 -3.31 -2.73 18.25
CA ASP A 74 -2.82 -1.67 17.36
C ASP A 74 -1.29 -1.63 17.28
N ARG A 75 -0.58 -1.96 18.37
CA ARG A 75 0.89 -1.97 18.37
C ARG A 75 1.49 -3.03 17.43
N ASP A 76 0.87 -4.20 17.34
CA ASP A 76 1.38 -5.30 16.49
C ASP A 76 0.98 -5.15 15.01
N SER A 77 0.06 -4.24 14.69
CA SER A 77 -0.49 -4.03 13.33
C SER A 77 -0.04 -2.70 12.70
N PHE A 78 0.92 -2.00 13.30
CA PHE A 78 1.29 -0.66 12.87
C PHE A 78 2.21 -0.65 11.63
N VAL A 79 3.41 -1.26 11.72
CA VAL A 79 4.35 -1.31 10.59
C VAL A 79 4.91 -2.71 10.35
N PHE A 80 4.96 -3.12 9.09
CA PHE A 80 5.66 -4.30 8.63
C PHE A 80 6.96 -3.89 7.92
N VAL A 81 8.10 -4.40 8.39
CA VAL A 81 9.42 -4.13 7.81
C VAL A 81 9.97 -5.40 7.16
N GLY A 82 10.15 -5.36 5.83
CA GLY A 82 10.87 -6.37 5.07
C GLY A 82 12.32 -5.98 4.85
N ILE A 83 13.25 -6.69 5.50
CA ILE A 83 14.70 -6.51 5.31
C ILE A 83 15.19 -7.50 4.27
N MET A 84 15.78 -7.01 3.19
CA MET A 84 16.36 -7.82 2.13
C MET A 84 17.80 -8.19 2.45
N THR A 85 18.12 -9.48 2.34
CA THR A 85 19.47 -10.01 2.62
C THR A 85 19.83 -11.14 1.66
N ALA A 86 21.07 -11.61 1.74
CA ALA A 86 21.56 -12.81 1.06
C ALA A 86 21.79 -13.93 2.08
N LYS A 87 21.82 -15.18 1.63
CA LYS A 87 21.96 -16.35 2.52
C LYS A 87 23.20 -16.24 3.43
N LYS A 88 24.31 -15.76 2.87
CA LYS A 88 25.57 -15.54 3.60
C LYS A 88 25.55 -14.41 4.63
N PHE A 89 24.54 -13.54 4.62
CA PHE A 89 24.47 -12.36 5.48
C PHE A 89 23.41 -12.44 6.58
N ILE A 90 22.54 -13.46 6.55
CA ILE A 90 21.51 -13.70 7.56
C ILE A 90 22.11 -13.75 8.98
N ASP A 91 23.12 -14.58 9.18
CA ASP A 91 23.68 -14.85 10.51
C ASP A 91 24.77 -13.85 10.93
N ASN A 92 25.04 -12.81 10.12
CA ASN A 92 25.92 -11.70 10.48
C ASN A 92 25.16 -10.36 10.52
N ARG A 93 24.94 -9.71 9.38
CA ARG A 93 24.27 -8.42 9.23
C ARG A 93 22.81 -8.52 9.62
N GLY A 94 22.12 -9.55 9.13
CA GLY A 94 20.72 -9.81 9.49
C GLY A 94 20.57 -9.99 11.00
N LEU A 95 21.42 -10.81 11.61
CA LEU A 95 21.46 -11.05 13.04
C LEU A 95 21.77 -9.77 13.85
N ALA A 96 22.72 -8.95 13.38
CA ALA A 96 23.05 -7.68 14.01
C ALA A 96 21.85 -6.72 13.99
N SER A 97 21.19 -6.56 12.84
CA SER A 97 19.98 -5.76 12.71
C SER A 97 18.84 -6.29 13.58
N HIS A 98 18.65 -7.63 13.60
CA HIS A 98 17.64 -8.31 14.42
C HIS A 98 17.81 -8.04 15.92
N ARG A 99 19.05 -8.14 16.43
CA ARG A 99 19.36 -7.94 17.86
C ARG A 99 19.36 -6.47 18.29
N THR A 100 19.39 -5.53 17.35
CA THR A 100 19.60 -4.10 17.68
C THR A 100 18.37 -3.24 17.43
N TRP A 101 18.14 -2.83 16.18
CA TRP A 101 17.11 -1.85 15.86
C TRP A 101 15.80 -2.49 15.43
N ALA A 102 15.85 -3.65 14.76
CA ALA A 102 14.65 -4.33 14.28
C ALA A 102 13.75 -4.79 15.44
N SER A 103 14.32 -5.21 16.57
CA SER A 103 13.60 -5.57 17.79
C SER A 103 12.93 -4.38 18.49
N ARG A 104 13.28 -3.14 18.12
CA ARG A 104 12.74 -1.90 18.68
C ARG A 104 11.68 -1.24 17.79
N ILE A 105 11.33 -1.87 16.67
CA ILE A 105 10.26 -1.40 15.80
C ILE A 105 8.90 -1.75 16.42
N ASN A 106 7.97 -0.80 16.42
CA ASN A 106 6.59 -1.00 16.85
C ASN A 106 5.79 -1.71 15.74
N GLY A 107 5.99 -3.02 15.60
CA GLY A 107 5.38 -3.82 14.55
C GLY A 107 6.22 -5.07 14.25
N LYS A 108 6.12 -5.58 13.02
CA LYS A 108 6.74 -6.86 12.65
C LYS A 108 7.89 -6.67 11.68
N VAL A 109 9.00 -7.36 11.95
CA VAL A 109 10.17 -7.38 11.06
C VAL A 109 10.44 -8.80 10.57
N MET A 110 10.62 -8.95 9.26
CA MET A 110 11.03 -10.21 8.63
C MET A 110 12.22 -10.00 7.69
N PHE A 111 13.06 -11.02 7.58
CA PHE A 111 14.23 -11.02 6.72
C PHE A 111 13.96 -11.86 5.48
N PHE A 112 14.15 -11.31 4.30
CA PHE A 112 13.88 -11.94 3.02
C PHE A 112 15.17 -12.34 2.35
N SER A 113 15.29 -13.63 2.02
CA SER A 113 16.49 -14.18 1.39
C SER A 113 16.13 -15.15 0.26
N SER A 114 17.16 -15.61 -0.45
CA SER A 114 17.05 -16.63 -1.50
C SER A 114 16.49 -17.96 -0.99
N GLU A 115 16.07 -18.80 -1.91
CA GLU A 115 15.53 -20.13 -1.63
C GLU A 115 16.48 -20.99 -0.76
N GLY A 116 15.91 -21.76 0.16
CA GLY A 116 16.69 -22.62 1.06
C GLY A 116 17.56 -21.86 2.08
N SER A 117 17.24 -20.59 2.33
CA SER A 117 17.86 -19.79 3.39
C SER A 117 17.26 -20.11 4.76
N ILE A 118 18.13 -20.37 5.74
CA ILE A 118 17.76 -20.67 7.13
C ILE A 118 18.74 -19.90 8.03
N SER A 119 18.28 -19.38 9.16
CA SER A 119 19.15 -18.81 10.19
C SER A 119 19.50 -19.85 11.24
N ASN A 120 20.77 -19.89 11.65
CA ASN A 120 21.21 -20.72 12.77
C ASN A 120 20.94 -20.05 14.14
N TYR A 121 20.63 -18.75 14.16
CA TYR A 121 20.51 -17.93 15.36
C TYR A 121 19.10 -17.37 15.59
N GLY A 122 18.09 -17.95 14.94
CA GLY A 122 16.68 -17.61 15.16
C GLY A 122 16.23 -16.31 14.50
N VAL A 123 16.94 -15.79 13.51
CA VAL A 123 16.47 -14.64 12.71
C VAL A 123 15.19 -15.06 11.97
N PRO A 124 14.10 -14.25 11.98
CA PRO A 124 12.85 -14.58 11.30
C PRO A 124 13.00 -14.42 9.78
N VAL A 125 13.51 -15.47 9.14
CA VAL A 125 13.81 -15.50 7.70
C VAL A 125 12.65 -16.10 6.89
N VAL A 126 12.32 -15.43 5.79
CA VAL A 126 11.47 -15.92 4.70
C VAL A 126 12.36 -16.24 3.51
N ALA A 127 12.45 -17.53 3.17
CA ALA A 127 13.12 -17.98 1.96
C ALA A 127 12.17 -17.86 0.75
N LEU A 128 12.51 -17.00 -0.21
CA LEU A 128 11.68 -16.76 -1.39
C LEU A 128 11.92 -17.86 -2.44
N PRO A 129 10.87 -18.56 -2.90
CA PRO A 129 11.01 -19.67 -3.84
C PRO A 129 11.45 -19.19 -5.22
N GLY A 130 12.39 -19.91 -5.85
CA GLY A 130 12.91 -19.59 -7.18
C GLY A 130 13.75 -18.32 -7.24
N VAL A 131 14.19 -17.77 -6.11
CA VAL A 131 15.02 -16.56 -6.02
C VAL A 131 16.43 -16.93 -5.57
N ASP A 132 17.43 -16.41 -6.29
CA ASP A 132 18.84 -16.55 -5.95
C ASP A 132 19.42 -15.25 -5.35
N ASP A 133 20.71 -15.28 -5.01
CA ASP A 133 21.46 -14.14 -4.48
C ASP A 133 22.18 -13.35 -5.59
N SER A 134 21.79 -13.53 -6.86
CA SER A 134 22.44 -12.90 -8.02
C SER A 134 22.15 -11.40 -8.09
N TYR A 135 23.16 -10.64 -8.51
CA TYR A 135 23.05 -9.19 -8.75
C TYR A 135 22.79 -8.93 -10.25
N PRO A 136 21.89 -7.99 -10.62
CA PRO A 136 21.11 -7.08 -9.76
C PRO A 136 19.85 -7.73 -9.14
N PRO A 137 19.50 -7.39 -7.88
CA PRO A 137 18.53 -8.14 -7.07
C PRO A 137 17.05 -7.83 -7.38
N GLN A 138 16.71 -7.47 -8.61
CA GLN A 138 15.35 -7.02 -8.96
C GLN A 138 14.29 -8.08 -8.66
N LYS A 139 14.56 -9.34 -9.04
CA LYS A 139 13.65 -10.47 -8.81
C LYS A 139 13.36 -10.65 -7.31
N LYS A 140 14.38 -10.56 -6.47
CA LYS A 140 14.23 -10.70 -5.01
C LYS A 140 13.36 -9.57 -4.44
N SER A 141 13.58 -8.34 -4.86
CA SER A 141 12.78 -7.17 -4.44
C SER A 141 11.31 -7.33 -4.78
N PHE A 142 10.99 -7.71 -6.03
CA PHE A 142 9.59 -7.90 -6.43
C PHE A 142 8.93 -9.07 -5.72
N MET A 143 9.66 -10.17 -5.52
CA MET A 143 9.15 -11.34 -4.79
C MET A 143 8.89 -11.04 -3.31
N MET A 144 9.73 -10.22 -2.68
CA MET A 144 9.48 -9.73 -1.32
C MET A 144 8.23 -8.86 -1.24
N LEU A 145 8.07 -7.88 -2.15
CA LEU A 145 6.87 -7.03 -2.20
C LEU A 145 5.60 -7.87 -2.42
N LYS A 146 5.65 -8.84 -3.34
CA LYS A 146 4.57 -9.80 -3.56
C LYS A 146 4.24 -10.59 -2.29
N TYR A 147 5.26 -11.11 -1.60
CA TYR A 147 5.03 -11.86 -0.37
C TYR A 147 4.37 -11.01 0.72
N MET A 148 4.84 -9.77 0.92
CA MET A 148 4.23 -8.84 1.87
C MET A 148 2.78 -8.54 1.52
N HIS A 149 2.50 -8.29 0.24
CA HIS A 149 1.14 -8.10 -0.26
C HIS A 149 0.26 -9.32 0.03
N ASP A 150 0.69 -10.51 -0.37
CA ASP A 150 -0.15 -11.71 -0.29
C ASP A 150 -0.46 -12.16 1.16
N HIS A 151 0.40 -11.82 2.13
CA HIS A 151 0.28 -12.32 3.51
C HIS A 151 -0.09 -11.27 4.55
N PHE A 152 0.21 -9.99 4.28
CA PHE A 152 0.20 -8.94 5.28
C PHE A 152 -0.51 -7.66 4.86
N LEU A 153 -0.94 -7.51 3.60
CA LEU A 153 -1.58 -6.29 3.10
C LEU A 153 -2.69 -5.76 4.02
N ASP A 154 -3.61 -6.63 4.45
CA ASP A 154 -4.75 -6.24 5.28
C ASP A 154 -4.46 -6.24 6.79
N LYS A 155 -3.20 -6.51 7.19
CA LYS A 155 -2.81 -6.67 8.60
C LYS A 155 -1.98 -5.52 9.12
N TYR A 156 -1.38 -4.72 8.24
CA TYR A 156 -0.48 -3.65 8.62
C TYR A 156 -0.83 -2.35 7.89
N GLU A 157 -0.73 -1.24 8.59
CA GLU A 157 -0.97 0.09 8.03
C GLU A 157 0.19 0.54 7.12
N TRP A 158 1.42 0.29 7.55
CA TRP A 158 2.63 0.72 6.87
C TRP A 158 3.53 -0.45 6.46
N PHE A 159 4.15 -0.34 5.29
CA PHE A 159 5.15 -1.29 4.79
C PHE A 159 6.46 -0.59 4.52
N VAL A 160 7.56 -1.14 5.04
CA VAL A 160 8.91 -0.61 4.86
C VAL A 160 9.79 -1.67 4.22
N ARG A 161 10.47 -1.29 3.14
CA ARG A 161 11.56 -2.07 2.54
C ARG A 161 12.89 -1.54 3.04
N ALA A 162 13.77 -2.43 3.50
CA ALA A 162 15.10 -2.11 3.99
C ALA A 162 16.13 -3.12 3.45
N ASP A 163 17.41 -2.76 3.43
CA ASP A 163 18.52 -3.67 3.14
C ASP A 163 19.22 -4.09 4.45
N ASP A 164 20.09 -5.10 4.42
CA ASP A 164 20.70 -5.66 5.64
C ASP A 164 21.78 -4.80 6.30
N ASP A 165 22.24 -3.74 5.62
CA ASP A 165 23.27 -2.81 6.05
C ASP A 165 22.72 -1.43 6.49
N VAL A 166 21.39 -1.29 6.59
CA VAL A 166 20.76 -0.06 7.07
C VAL A 166 20.49 -0.06 8.57
N PHE A 167 20.35 1.13 9.14
CA PHE A 167 19.94 1.34 10.53
C PHE A 167 18.74 2.27 10.60
N ILE A 168 17.65 1.81 11.21
CA ILE A 168 16.42 2.59 11.37
C ILE A 168 16.21 2.92 12.86
N LYS A 169 16.00 4.20 13.17
CA LYS A 169 15.58 4.64 14.51
C LYS A 169 14.08 4.43 14.66
N GLY A 170 13.67 3.39 15.38
CA GLY A 170 12.25 3.00 15.51
C GLY A 170 11.34 4.09 16.09
N ASP A 171 11.83 4.84 17.07
CA ASP A 171 11.12 6.00 17.66
C ASP A 171 10.88 7.11 16.63
N LYS A 172 11.87 7.38 15.77
CA LYS A 172 11.75 8.38 14.70
C LYS A 172 10.86 7.91 13.56
N LEU A 173 10.91 6.62 13.21
CA LEU A 173 10.02 6.04 12.22
C LEU A 173 8.57 6.10 12.70
N ASP A 174 8.29 5.72 13.95
CA ASP A 174 6.93 5.76 14.50
C ASP A 174 6.38 7.20 14.54
N GLN A 175 7.17 8.15 15.04
CA GLN A 175 6.79 9.56 15.03
C GLN A 175 6.51 10.09 13.60
N PHE A 176 7.34 9.70 12.64
CA PHE A 176 7.20 10.12 11.25
C PHE A 176 5.92 9.54 10.61
N LEU A 177 5.70 8.23 10.71
CA LEU A 177 4.55 7.57 10.09
C LEU A 177 3.22 8.04 10.69
N ARG A 178 3.16 8.27 12.02
CA ARG A 178 1.96 8.83 12.69
C ARG A 178 1.61 10.25 12.23
N SER A 179 2.57 10.99 11.70
CA SER A 179 2.31 12.34 11.19
C SER A 179 1.66 12.35 9.81
N ILE A 180 1.53 11.19 9.16
CA ILE A 180 1.07 11.05 7.78
C ILE A 180 -0.29 10.36 7.76
N ASN A 181 -1.20 10.88 6.94
CA ASN A 181 -2.49 10.22 6.69
C ASN A 181 -2.29 8.95 5.84
N SER A 182 -2.49 7.79 6.46
CA SER A 182 -2.40 6.45 5.87
C SER A 182 -3.63 6.02 5.05
N SER A 183 -4.76 6.74 5.14
CA SER A 183 -5.94 6.47 4.30
C SER A 183 -5.73 6.85 2.83
N GLN A 184 -4.61 7.50 2.51
CA GLN A 184 -4.23 7.86 1.15
C GLN A 184 -3.04 7.00 0.70
N PRO A 185 -2.94 6.63 -0.58
CA PRO A 185 -1.77 5.92 -1.09
C PRO A 185 -0.53 6.81 -0.96
N ARG A 186 0.45 6.37 -0.15
CA ARG A 186 1.72 7.06 0.09
C ARG A 186 2.90 6.17 -0.32
N PHE A 187 3.83 6.75 -1.08
CA PHE A 187 5.14 6.16 -1.32
C PHE A 187 6.20 7.15 -0.88
N ILE A 188 7.08 6.71 0.03
CA ILE A 188 8.09 7.56 0.66
C ILE A 188 9.43 6.85 0.57
N GLY A 189 10.43 7.54 0.03
CA GLY A 189 11.77 7.00 -0.08
C GLY A 189 12.68 7.96 -0.82
N GLN A 190 13.98 7.73 -0.69
CA GLN A 190 14.97 8.41 -1.51
C GLN A 190 15.02 7.77 -2.89
N LEU A 191 14.89 8.58 -3.94
CA LEU A 191 15.20 8.15 -5.29
C LEU A 191 16.72 8.11 -5.44
N GLU A 192 17.29 6.92 -5.59
CA GLU A 192 18.70 6.80 -5.98
C GLU A 192 18.84 7.12 -7.48
N TRP A 193 19.25 8.34 -7.78
CA TRP A 193 19.55 8.83 -9.15
C TRP A 193 20.91 8.33 -9.68
N ALA A 194 21.38 7.16 -9.25
CA ALA A 194 22.67 6.61 -9.65
C ALA A 194 22.57 5.60 -10.80
N SER A 195 21.74 5.86 -11.82
CA SER A 195 21.88 5.27 -13.17
C SER A 195 20.91 5.90 -14.17
N LEU A 196 21.07 7.18 -14.49
CA LEU A 196 20.44 7.80 -15.68
C LEU A 196 21.49 8.24 -16.70
N ARG A 197 22.29 7.28 -17.17
CA ARG A 197 23.08 7.45 -18.39
C ARG A 197 22.93 6.31 -19.40
N SER A 198 21.85 5.56 -19.32
CA SER A 198 21.40 4.80 -20.48
C SER A 198 19.90 4.62 -20.38
N TRP A 199 19.22 4.87 -21.49
CA TRP A 199 17.77 4.70 -21.70
C TRP A 199 16.91 5.88 -21.22
N VAL A 200 16.95 6.94 -22.03
CA VAL A 200 15.78 7.79 -22.31
C VAL A 200 14.94 7.06 -23.37
N CYS A 201 13.65 6.93 -23.08
CA CYS A 201 12.53 6.40 -23.89
C CYS A 201 12.54 4.92 -24.27
#